data_AF-A0A5S9MDQ9-F1
#
_entry.id   AF-A0A5S9MDQ9-F1
#
_cell.length_a   1.000
_cell.length_b   1.000
_cell.length_c   1.000
_cell.angle_alpha   90.00
_cell.angle_beta   90.00
_cell.angle_gamma   90.00
#
_symmetry.space_group_name_H-M   'P 1'
#
loop_
_entity.id
_entity.type
_entity.pdbx_description
1 polymer ?
#
loop_
_entity_poly.entity_id
_entity_poly.type
_entity_poly.pdbx_seq_one_letter_code
_entity_poly.pdbx_strand_id
1 'polypeptide(L)'
;MDEQMENYIIITTEYYWHWDLKGTKKNVWEYRKMMEKMMNAGGLVWFATDEPEISSHPANCLMARIGKHVSPDSIERFDRLRFHQRFMY
;
A
#
# COMPACT_ATOMS: atom_id res chain seq x y z
N MET A 1 -16.17 -9.16 -6.68
CA MET A 1 -15.78 -8.79 -5.31
C MET A 1 -17.03 -8.38 -4.56
N ASP A 2 -17.10 -8.64 -3.27
CA ASP A 2 -18.28 -8.31 -2.47
C ASP A 2 -18.51 -6.80 -2.41
N GLU A 3 -19.75 -6.35 -2.57
CA GLU A 3 -20.15 -4.95 -2.45
C GLU A 3 -19.87 -4.40 -1.04
N GLN A 4 -19.82 -5.25 -0.02
CA GLN A 4 -19.50 -4.82 1.34
C GLN A 4 -18.09 -4.24 1.46
N MET A 5 -17.14 -4.65 0.60
CA MET A 5 -15.78 -4.11 0.56
C MET A 5 -15.75 -2.62 0.15
N GLU A 6 -16.83 -2.08 -0.39
CA GLU A 6 -16.94 -0.68 -0.76
C GLU A 6 -17.10 0.27 0.42
N ASN A 7 -17.35 -0.27 1.62
CA ASN A 7 -17.47 0.51 2.85
C ASN A 7 -16.12 0.67 3.59
N TYR A 8 -15.03 0.14 3.05
CA TYR A 8 -13.73 0.07 3.74
C TYR A 8 -12.60 0.74 2.96
N ILE A 9 -11.64 1.28 3.70
CA ILE A 9 -10.27 1.50 3.21
C ILE A 9 -9.49 0.23 3.53
N ILE A 10 -9.05 -0.47 2.49
CA ILE A 10 -8.24 -1.68 2.62
C ILE A 10 -6.80 -1.26 2.37
N ILE A 11 -5.91 -1.53 3.31
CA ILE A 11 -4.49 -1.20 3.19
C ILE A 11 -3.66 -2.48 3.17
N THR A 12 -2.51 -2.42 2.52
CA THR A 12 -1.45 -3.42 2.66
C THR A 12 -0.10 -2.71 2.74
N THR A 13 0.79 -3.26 3.55
CA THR A 13 2.18 -2.81 3.69
C THR A 13 3.09 -3.93 3.21
N GLU A 14 3.92 -3.60 2.23
CA GLU A 14 4.77 -4.57 1.55
C GLU A 14 6.23 -4.24 1.82
N TYR A 15 6.96 -5.24 2.31
CA TYR A 15 8.36 -5.11 2.70
C TYR A 15 9.22 -6.13 1.95
N TYR A 16 10.26 -5.66 1.26
CA TYR A 16 11.04 -6.49 0.35
C TYR A 16 11.72 -7.68 1.03
N TRP A 17 12.04 -7.56 2.32
CA TRP A 17 12.68 -8.63 3.08
C TRP A 17 11.74 -9.80 3.44
N HIS A 18 10.42 -9.65 3.25
CA HIS A 18 9.47 -10.75 3.36
C HIS A 18 9.28 -11.52 2.04
N TRP A 19 9.84 -11.05 0.93
CA TRP A 19 9.60 -11.65 -0.38
C TRP A 19 10.50 -12.86 -0.64
N ASP A 20 9.92 -13.94 -1.17
CA ASP A 20 10.66 -15.13 -1.58
C ASP A 20 11.36 -14.92 -2.94
N LEU A 21 12.47 -14.18 -2.92
CA LEU A 21 13.29 -13.94 -4.10
C LEU A 21 13.99 -15.21 -4.60
N LYS A 22 14.32 -16.14 -3.69
CA LYS A 22 15.04 -17.38 -4.03
C LYS A 22 14.14 -18.36 -4.77
N GLY A 23 12.93 -18.63 -4.26
CA GLY A 23 11.99 -19.53 -4.88
C GLY A 23 11.43 -18.99 -6.20
N THR A 24 11.20 -17.67 -6.28
CA THR A 24 10.71 -17.03 -7.51
C THR A 24 11.79 -16.76 -8.55
N LYS A 25 13.08 -16.80 -8.16
CA LYS A 25 14.24 -16.46 -9.01
C LYS A 25 14.13 -15.05 -9.63
N LYS A 26 13.51 -14.12 -8.90
CA LYS A 26 13.35 -12.72 -9.31
C LYS A 26 14.26 -11.82 -8.50
N ASN A 27 14.74 -10.75 -9.11
CA ASN A 27 15.31 -9.66 -8.34
C ASN A 27 14.20 -8.84 -7.66
N VAL A 28 14.59 -7.97 -6.73
CA VAL A 28 13.67 -7.13 -5.93
C VAL A 28 12.69 -6.34 -6.80
N TRP A 29 13.14 -5.76 -7.91
CA TRP A 29 12.31 -4.91 -8.77
C TRP A 29 11.34 -5.71 -9.63
N GLU A 30 11.77 -6.87 -10.11
CA GLU A 30 10.91 -7.81 -10.84
C GLU A 30 9.80 -8.35 -9.94
N TYR A 31 10.15 -8.70 -8.70
CA TYR A 31 9.18 -9.14 -7.70
C TYR A 31 8.20 -8.02 -7.38
N ARG A 32 8.70 -6.81 -7.13
CA ARG A 32 7.86 -5.62 -6.89
C ARG A 32 6.87 -5.39 -8.03
N LYS A 33 7.33 -5.39 -9.28
CA LYS A 33 6.47 -5.16 -10.45
C LYS A 33 5.41 -6.24 -10.61
N MET A 34 5.74 -7.49 -10.29
CA MET A 34 4.79 -8.60 -10.29
C MET A 34 3.74 -8.43 -9.19
N MET A 35 4.18 -8.16 -7.95
CA MET A 35 3.31 -7.95 -6.79
C MET A 35 2.38 -6.75 -7.01
N GLU A 36 2.90 -5.63 -7.51
CA GLU A 36 2.12 -4.44 -7.83
C GLU A 36 1.01 -4.73 -8.84
N LYS A 37 1.27 -5.56 -9.87
CA LYS A 37 0.24 -6.01 -10.82
C LYS A 37 -0.84 -6.86 -10.14
N MET A 38 -0.44 -7.75 -9.24
CA MET A 38 -1.37 -8.59 -8.46
C MET A 38 -2.26 -7.73 -7.57
N MET A 39 -1.69 -6.77 -6.85
CA MET A 39 -2.43 -5.85 -5.98
C MET A 39 -3.38 -4.95 -6.77
N ASN A 40 -2.94 -4.43 -7.93
CA ASN A 40 -3.80 -3.66 -8.84
C ASN A 40 -5.00 -4.48 -9.35
N ALA A 41 -4.84 -5.79 -9.59
CA ALA A 41 -5.97 -6.65 -9.96
C ALA A 41 -7.02 -6.77 -8.84
N GLY A 42 -6.62 -6.59 -7.58
CA GLY A 42 -7.50 -6.44 -6.41
C GLY A 42 -8.02 -5.01 -6.18
N GLY A 43 -7.62 -4.05 -7.02
CA GLY A 43 -7.99 -2.64 -6.91
C GLY A 43 -7.16 -1.82 -5.91
N LEU A 44 -6.04 -2.37 -5.40
CA LEU A 44 -5.12 -1.63 -4.56
C LEU A 44 -4.13 -0.86 -5.43
N VAL A 45 -3.93 0.42 -5.13
CA VAL A 45 -2.99 1.30 -5.82
C VAL A 45 -1.93 1.81 -4.84
N TRP A 46 -0.79 2.25 -5.36
CA TRP A 46 0.30 2.77 -4.54
C TRP A 46 -0.07 4.11 -3.88
N PHE A 47 0.31 4.27 -2.61
CA PHE A 47 0.22 5.53 -1.87
C PHE A 47 1.57 5.92 -1.28
N ALA A 48 1.91 7.20 -1.40
CA ALA A 48 3.05 7.77 -0.71
C ALA A 48 2.83 7.77 0.81
N THR A 49 3.91 7.53 1.57
CA THR A 49 3.90 7.56 3.03
C THR A 49 5.27 7.98 3.58
N ASP A 50 5.28 8.61 4.76
CA ASP A 50 6.47 8.93 5.53
C ASP A 50 6.77 7.92 6.64
N GLU A 51 6.06 6.79 6.68
CA GLU A 51 6.25 5.75 7.67
C GLU A 51 7.71 5.23 7.59
N PRO A 52 8.48 5.26 8.69
CA PRO A 52 9.91 4.94 8.68
C PRO A 52 10.28 3.58 8.09
N GLU A 53 9.53 2.51 8.36
CA GLU A 53 9.88 1.18 7.86
C GLU A 53 9.61 1.06 6.36
N ILE A 54 8.50 1.60 5.86
CA ILE A 54 8.20 1.61 4.43
C ILE A 54 9.16 2.54 3.68
N SER A 55 9.46 3.72 4.21
CA SER A 55 10.37 4.68 3.56
C SER A 55 11.85 4.28 3.63
N SER A 56 12.22 3.31 4.48
CA SER A 56 13.60 2.82 4.63
C SER A 56 14.21 2.22 3.36
N HIS A 57 13.37 1.67 2.46
CA HIS A 57 13.84 1.08 1.21
C HIS A 57 12.86 1.35 0.07
N PRO A 58 13.33 1.83 -1.10
CA PRO A 58 12.45 2.25 -2.19
C PRO A 58 11.55 1.14 -2.72
N ALA A 59 11.91 -0.14 -2.55
CA ALA A 59 11.09 -1.26 -2.99
C ALA A 59 9.87 -1.56 -2.08
N ASN A 60 9.89 -1.10 -0.83
CA ASN A 60 8.74 -1.22 0.06
C ASN A 60 7.62 -0.29 -0.42
N CYS A 61 6.38 -0.62 -0.09
CA CYS A 61 5.27 0.27 -0.39
C CYS A 61 4.05 0.08 0.50
N LEU A 62 3.36 1.20 0.72
CA LEU A 62 1.96 1.22 1.12
C LEU A 62 1.11 1.16 -0.15
N MET A 63 0.17 0.23 -0.20
CA MET A 63 -0.89 0.23 -1.21
C MET A 63 -2.24 0.23 -0.51
N ALA A 64 -3.23 0.88 -1.12
CA ALA A 64 -4.57 0.91 -0.57
C ALA A 64 -5.62 0.87 -1.66
N ARG A 65 -6.80 0.37 -1.29
CA ARG A 65 -8.03 0.48 -2.05
C ARG A 65 -9.03 1.25 -1.21
N ILE A 66 -9.59 2.32 -1.79
CA ILE A 66 -10.64 3.11 -1.15
C ILE A 66 -11.97 2.70 -1.78
N GLY A 67 -12.86 2.12 -0.99
CA GLY A 67 -14.20 1.75 -1.44
C GLY A 67 -15.07 2.95 -1.80
N LYS A 68 -16.02 2.77 -2.73
CA LYS A 68 -16.88 3.87 -3.22
C LYS A 68 -17.79 4.51 -2.16
N HIS A 69 -18.02 3.86 -1.02
CA HIS A 69 -18.89 4.36 0.06
C HIS A 69 -18.11 4.87 1.28
N VAL A 70 -16.77 4.91 1.20
CA VAL A 70 -15.93 5.43 2.27
C VAL A 70 -16.16 6.94 2.41
N SER A 71 -16.38 7.40 3.65
CA SER A 71 -16.59 8.83 3.92
C SER A 71 -15.30 9.64 3.71
N PRO A 72 -15.42 10.91 3.29
CA PRO A 72 -14.26 11.82 3.19
C PRO A 72 -13.45 11.91 4.48
N ASP A 73 -14.11 11.95 5.64
CA ASP A 73 -13.43 12.00 6.96
C ASP A 73 -12.52 10.79 7.20
N SER A 74 -12.92 9.61 6.71
CA SER A 74 -12.12 8.39 6.84
C SER A 74 -10.89 8.44 5.92
N ILE A 75 -11.06 8.99 4.71
CA ILE A 75 -9.95 9.21 3.77
C ILE A 75 -8.95 10.21 4.36
N GLU A 76 -9.43 11.29 4.96
CA GLU A 76 -8.58 12.29 5.61
C GLU A 76 -7.83 11.71 6.83
N ARG A 77 -8.48 10.85 7.63
CA ARG A 77 -7.81 10.09 8.69
C ARG A 77 -6.70 9.19 8.14
N PHE A 78 -6.97 8.48 7.04
CA PHE A 78 -5.95 7.66 6.37
C PHE A 78 -4.78 8.51 5.86
N ASP A 79 -5.07 9.69 5.28
CA ASP A 79 -4.04 10.63 4.82
C ASP A 79 -3.16 11.16 5.95
N ARG A 80 -3.75 11.41 7.14
CA ARG A 80 -2.98 11.78 8.34
C ARG A 80 -2.15 10.62 8.88
N LEU A 81 -2.66 9.39 8.82
CA LEU A 81 -1.93 8.21 9.27
C LEU A 81 -0.70 7.92 8.40
N ARG A 82 -0.84 7.99 7.07
CA ARG A 82 0.28 7.74 6.15
C ARG A 82 1.28 8.88 6.08
N PHE A 83 0.94 10.04 6.63
CA PHE A 83 1.82 11.20 6.77
C PHE A 83 1.85 11.70 8.21
N HIS A 84 2.45 10.93 9.09
CA HIS A 84 2.46 11.22 10.52
C HIS A 84 3.35 12.44 10.85
N GLN A 85 4.39 12.72 10.06
CA GLN A 85 5.32 13.84 10.31
C GLN A 85 4.89 15.18 9.68
N ARG A 86 3.62 15.31 9.26
CA ARG A 86 3.09 16.58 8.75
C ARG A 86 3.11 17.76 9.75
N PHE A 87 3.44 17.53 11.03
CA PHE A 87 3.62 18.59 12.04
C PHE A 87 4.76 19.58 11.74
N MET A 88 5.64 19.30 10.77
CA MET A 88 6.74 20.19 10.38
C MET A 88 6.36 21.21 9.28
N TYR A 89 5.06 21.31 8.91
CA TYR A 89 4.51 22.35 8.02
C TYR A 89 3.16 22.88 8.51
#